data_AF-A0A535GDG4-F1
#
_entry.id   AF-A0A535GDG4-F1
#
_cell.length_a   1.000
_cell.length_b   1.000
_cell.length_c   1.000
_cell.angle_alpha   90.00
_cell.angle_beta   90.00
_cell.angle_gamma   90.00
#
_symmetry.space_group_name_H-M   'P 1'
#
loop_
_entity.id
_entity.type
_entity.pdbx_description
1 polymer ?
#
loop_
_entity_poly.entity_id
_entity_poly.type
_entity_poly.pdbx_seq_one_letter_code
_entity_poly.pdbx_strand_id
1 'polypeptide(L)'
;MEPGIGHFTGAVVQNATAQSTIHVTNLTVDATLPGNPCDAGEQRLRGILFFGASGTATNNHVTVTQGVNFGCQEGNAIEARNFVGETLSSPDRTSVTISDNVIPLYQKTGILANGNVDAIVTRNVVTGVGPSTLIAQNGVQMGFGATGLISANEISGNNYTPNSFFACGIIAPRILIYRYAVCGAPRSFRWRPFSAFIKE
;
A
#
# COMPACT_ATOMS: atom_id res chain seq x y z
N MET A 1 10.50 27.49 -14.19
CA MET A 1 11.22 27.05 -12.98
C MET A 1 10.55 27.76 -11.83
N GLU A 2 9.68 27.06 -11.10
CA GLU A 2 9.03 27.59 -9.88
C GLU A 2 10.13 27.81 -8.83
N PRO A 3 10.26 29.02 -8.25
CA PRO A 3 11.31 29.32 -7.30
C PRO A 3 10.95 28.81 -5.89
N GLY A 4 11.78 27.95 -5.31
CA GLY A 4 12.08 27.98 -3.87
C GLY A 4 11.31 27.06 -2.91
N ILE A 5 10.39 26.21 -3.37
CA ILE A 5 9.86 25.11 -2.55
C ILE A 5 10.44 23.81 -3.11
N GLY A 6 11.11 23.03 -2.27
CA GLY A 6 11.68 21.73 -2.64
C GLY A 6 10.62 20.76 -3.19
N HIS A 7 11.02 19.54 -3.55
CA HIS A 7 10.05 18.53 -3.96
C HIS A 7 9.10 18.19 -2.81
N PHE A 8 7.88 17.77 -3.15
CA PHE A 8 6.89 17.35 -2.15
C PHE A 8 7.40 16.11 -1.38
N THR A 9 7.21 16.12 -0.06
CA THR A 9 7.60 15.01 0.81
C THR A 9 6.45 14.66 1.76
N GLY A 10 6.36 13.39 2.12
CA GLY A 10 5.38 12.88 3.08
C GLY A 10 4.02 12.52 2.48
N ALA A 11 2.97 12.65 3.29
CA ALA A 11 1.61 12.27 2.92
C ALA A 11 0.77 13.46 2.47
N VAL A 12 -0.11 13.26 1.49
CA VAL A 12 -1.12 14.26 1.13
C VAL A 12 -2.15 14.43 2.26
N VAL A 13 -2.59 13.31 2.85
CA VAL A 13 -3.51 13.30 3.99
C VAL A 13 -2.91 12.47 5.12
N GLN A 14 -2.88 13.03 6.32
CA GLN A 14 -2.32 12.41 7.52
C GLN A 14 -3.01 12.92 8.79
N ASN A 15 -3.09 12.07 9.83
CA ASN A 15 -3.48 12.48 11.18
C ASN A 15 -2.43 13.38 11.85
N ALA A 16 -2.86 14.36 12.63
CA ALA A 16 -1.95 15.33 13.25
C ALA A 16 -1.04 14.72 14.34
N THR A 17 -1.55 13.77 15.13
CA THR A 17 -0.82 13.12 16.22
C THR A 17 -1.00 11.61 16.18
N ALA A 18 -0.02 10.84 16.65
CA ALA A 18 -0.20 9.41 16.91
C ALA A 18 -1.27 9.17 17.99
N GLN A 19 -1.74 7.92 18.11
CA GLN A 19 -2.81 7.50 19.02
C GLN A 19 -4.10 8.32 18.84
N SER A 20 -4.37 8.75 17.61
CA SER A 20 -5.58 9.46 17.22
C SER A 20 -6.44 8.61 16.30
N THR A 21 -7.59 9.17 15.90
CA THR A 21 -8.48 8.59 14.90
C THR A 21 -8.68 9.56 13.75
N ILE A 22 -8.53 9.08 12.51
CA ILE A 22 -8.80 9.85 11.28
C ILE A 22 -9.79 9.09 10.39
N HIS A 23 -10.74 9.83 9.82
CA HIS A 23 -11.71 9.30 8.85
C HIS A 23 -11.60 10.08 7.55
N VAL A 24 -11.17 9.42 6.48
CA VAL A 24 -11.04 10.01 5.14
C VAL A 24 -12.12 9.40 4.26
N THR A 25 -13.09 10.21 3.83
CA THR A 25 -14.23 9.71 3.07
C THR A 25 -14.56 10.62 1.89
N ASN A 26 -14.87 10.01 0.75
CA ASN A 26 -15.31 10.72 -0.46
C ASN A 26 -14.32 11.80 -0.93
N LEU A 27 -13.02 11.50 -0.81
CA LEU A 27 -11.93 12.38 -1.23
C LEU A 27 -11.28 11.87 -2.51
N THR A 28 -10.92 12.79 -3.41
CA THR A 28 -9.99 12.52 -4.50
C THR A 28 -8.60 13.04 -4.14
N VAL A 29 -7.62 12.16 -4.16
CA VAL A 29 -6.19 12.47 -3.99
C VAL A 29 -5.49 12.18 -5.31
N ASP A 30 -4.90 13.19 -5.92
CA ASP A 30 -4.04 13.05 -7.10
C ASP A 30 -2.65 13.62 -6.79
N ALA A 31 -1.71 12.73 -6.50
CA ALA A 31 -0.31 13.04 -6.26
C ALA A 31 0.54 12.43 -7.38
N THR A 32 0.32 12.91 -8.61
CA THR A 32 1.13 12.58 -9.77
C THR A 32 2.24 13.62 -9.92
N LEU A 33 3.42 13.30 -9.40
CA LEU A 33 4.53 14.23 -9.28
C LEU A 33 5.67 13.89 -10.25
N PRO A 34 6.40 14.91 -10.76
CA PRO A 34 7.61 14.67 -11.54
C PRO A 34 8.80 14.30 -10.64
N GLY A 35 9.88 13.81 -11.26
CA GLY A 35 11.15 13.52 -10.58
C GLY A 35 11.20 12.13 -9.93
N ASN A 36 12.35 11.76 -9.37
CA ASN A 36 12.55 10.46 -8.72
C ASN A 36 13.50 10.60 -7.51
N PRO A 37 13.10 11.35 -6.47
CA PRO A 37 13.95 11.60 -5.31
C PRO A 37 14.17 10.34 -4.47
N CYS A 38 13.23 9.38 -4.48
CA CYS A 38 13.35 8.12 -3.75
C CYS A 38 13.48 8.34 -2.25
N ASP A 39 12.56 9.11 -1.70
CA ASP A 39 12.61 9.57 -0.32
C ASP A 39 12.53 8.39 0.67
N ALA A 40 12.98 8.62 1.90
CA ALA A 40 13.05 7.63 2.96
C ALA A 40 12.25 8.07 4.20
N GLY A 41 11.92 7.09 5.06
CA GLY A 41 11.24 7.33 6.33
C GLY A 41 9.93 8.11 6.19
N GLU A 42 9.80 9.19 6.97
CA GLU A 42 8.64 10.08 6.96
C GLU A 42 8.49 10.88 5.66
N GLN A 43 9.58 11.11 4.92
CA GLN A 43 9.56 11.91 3.68
C GLN A 43 8.98 11.17 2.47
N ARG A 44 8.84 9.84 2.54
CA ARG A 44 8.25 9.03 1.46
C ARG A 44 6.89 9.56 1.03
N LEU A 45 6.69 9.65 -0.28
CA LEU A 45 5.39 10.00 -0.85
C LEU A 45 4.30 9.00 -0.44
N ARG A 46 3.19 9.52 0.07
CA ARG A 46 1.98 8.75 0.42
C ARG A 46 0.72 9.52 0.03
N GLY A 47 -0.32 8.81 -0.37
CA GLY A 47 -1.63 9.42 -0.59
C GLY A 47 -2.31 9.72 0.74
N ILE A 48 -2.78 8.67 1.40
CA ILE A 48 -3.40 8.72 2.73
C ILE A 48 -2.53 7.92 3.69
N LEU A 49 -2.11 8.54 4.80
CA LEU A 49 -1.30 7.94 5.85
C LEU A 49 -2.03 7.94 7.19
N PHE A 50 -2.20 6.75 7.77
CA PHE A 50 -2.48 6.56 9.20
C PHE A 50 -1.16 6.35 9.92
N PHE A 51 -0.64 7.41 10.55
CA PHE A 51 0.62 7.39 11.28
C PHE A 51 0.38 7.15 12.77
N GLY A 52 0.47 5.89 13.19
CA GLY A 52 0.14 5.47 14.55
C GLY A 52 -1.31 5.78 14.93
N ALA A 53 -2.23 5.77 13.96
CA ALA A 53 -3.63 6.14 14.14
C ALA A 53 -4.58 5.02 13.71
N SER A 54 -5.75 5.03 14.33
CA SER A 54 -6.90 4.20 13.93
C SER A 54 -7.82 4.97 13.00
N GLY A 55 -8.82 4.30 12.42
CA GLY A 55 -9.92 4.96 11.72
C GLY A 55 -10.27 4.34 10.38
N THR A 56 -10.73 5.15 9.43
CA THR A 56 -11.26 4.65 8.15
C THR A 56 -10.80 5.44 6.95
N ALA A 57 -10.57 4.74 5.84
CA ALA A 57 -10.46 5.31 4.50
C ALA A 57 -11.54 4.66 3.62
N THR A 58 -12.58 5.40 3.29
CA THR A 58 -13.77 4.86 2.60
C THR A 58 -14.19 5.69 1.40
N ASN A 59 -14.53 5.06 0.28
CA ASN A 59 -15.02 5.75 -0.93
C ASN A 59 -14.06 6.84 -1.46
N ASN A 60 -12.75 6.66 -1.34
CA ASN A 60 -11.78 7.62 -1.87
C ASN A 60 -11.27 7.18 -3.25
N HIS A 61 -10.82 8.15 -4.03
CA HIS A 61 -10.11 7.92 -5.28
C HIS A 61 -8.66 8.41 -5.13
N VAL A 62 -7.68 7.51 -5.18
CA VAL A 62 -6.29 7.84 -4.80
C VAL A 62 -5.30 7.42 -5.88
N THR A 63 -4.65 8.40 -6.50
CA THR A 63 -3.55 8.22 -7.46
C THR A 63 -2.26 8.78 -6.86
N VAL A 64 -1.18 7.99 -6.81
CA VAL A 64 0.09 8.42 -6.19
C VAL A 64 1.30 7.89 -6.96
N THR A 65 2.00 8.76 -7.66
CA THR A 65 3.22 8.40 -8.40
C THR A 65 4.26 9.51 -8.37
N GLN A 66 5.53 9.15 -8.38
CA GLN A 66 6.63 10.10 -8.48
C GLN A 66 7.60 9.70 -9.58
N GLY A 67 7.48 10.36 -10.72
CA GLY A 67 8.27 10.14 -11.92
C GLY A 67 8.04 8.80 -12.61
N VAL A 68 9.01 8.43 -13.46
CA VAL A 68 8.94 7.26 -14.35
C VAL A 68 9.81 6.09 -13.88
N ASN A 69 10.68 6.32 -12.89
CA ASN A 69 11.57 5.31 -12.33
C ASN A 69 10.95 4.72 -11.08
N PHE A 70 10.37 3.53 -11.22
CA PHE A 70 9.58 2.96 -10.15
C PHE A 70 10.39 2.21 -9.06
N GLY A 71 11.72 2.17 -9.08
CA GLY A 71 12.52 1.32 -8.18
C GLY A 71 12.49 1.63 -6.67
N CYS A 72 11.69 2.60 -6.22
CA CYS A 72 11.77 3.19 -4.88
C CYS A 72 10.67 2.68 -3.94
N GLN A 73 10.92 2.70 -2.63
CA GLN A 73 10.03 2.14 -1.60
C GLN A 73 9.02 3.19 -1.10
N GLU A 74 8.49 3.99 -2.02
CA GLU A 74 7.58 5.10 -1.77
C GLU A 74 6.43 5.14 -2.79
N GLY A 75 5.53 6.11 -2.64
CA GLY A 75 4.30 6.20 -3.42
C GLY A 75 3.35 5.05 -3.07
N ASN A 76 3.08 4.93 -1.77
CA ASN A 76 2.01 4.07 -1.26
C ASN A 76 0.70 4.86 -1.30
N ALA A 77 -0.34 4.34 -1.96
CA ALA A 77 -1.59 5.10 -2.10
C ALA A 77 -2.31 5.25 -0.75
N ILE A 78 -2.51 4.15 -0.01
CA ILE A 78 -3.00 4.18 1.36
C ILE A 78 -2.05 3.38 2.24
N GLU A 79 -1.48 4.02 3.26
CA GLU A 79 -0.57 3.39 4.22
C GLU A 79 -1.10 3.54 5.64
N ALA A 80 -1.21 2.44 6.37
CA ALA A 80 -1.39 2.44 7.81
C ALA A 80 -0.15 1.84 8.47
N ARG A 81 0.51 2.61 9.33
CA ARG A 81 1.72 2.16 10.00
C ARG A 81 1.70 2.46 11.48
N ASN A 82 2.18 1.52 12.27
CA ASN A 82 2.26 1.68 13.72
C ASN A 82 3.53 1.03 14.30
N PHE A 83 4.57 1.85 14.44
CA PHE A 83 5.89 1.48 14.93
C PHE A 83 6.35 2.43 16.03
N VAL A 84 7.24 1.97 16.92
CA VAL A 84 8.19 2.82 17.65
C VAL A 84 9.40 3.05 16.73
N GLY A 85 9.60 4.28 16.26
CA GLY A 85 10.59 4.57 15.24
C GLY A 85 10.24 3.93 13.89
N GLU A 86 11.23 3.44 13.14
CA GLU A 86 11.03 2.95 11.77
C GLU A 86 10.82 1.42 11.66
N THR A 87 11.26 0.64 12.64
CA THR A 87 11.37 -0.84 12.50
C THR A 87 10.78 -1.64 13.65
N LEU A 88 10.59 -1.06 14.84
CA LEU A 88 10.08 -1.78 16.01
C LEU A 88 8.56 -1.60 16.10
N SER A 89 7.78 -2.68 16.12
CA SER A 89 6.32 -2.55 16.25
C SER A 89 5.95 -1.82 17.54
N SER A 90 4.98 -0.90 17.46
CA SER A 90 4.44 -0.20 18.64
C SER A 90 3.88 -1.21 19.66
N PRO A 91 4.01 -1.00 20.98
CA PRO A 91 3.31 -1.82 21.97
C PRO A 91 1.78 -1.65 21.85
N ASP A 92 1.32 -0.47 21.46
CA ASP A 92 -0.09 -0.17 21.24
C ASP A 92 -0.54 -0.67 19.87
N ARG A 93 -1.79 -1.14 19.77
CA ARG A 93 -2.39 -1.65 18.53
C ARG A 93 -3.38 -0.65 17.96
N THR A 94 -3.29 -0.38 16.66
CA THR A 94 -4.23 0.49 15.93
C THR A 94 -5.13 -0.36 15.03
N SER A 95 -6.33 0.14 14.74
CA SER A 95 -7.28 -0.54 13.85
C SER A 95 -7.72 0.38 12.71
N VAL A 96 -7.61 -0.12 11.48
CA VAL A 96 -7.98 0.63 10.28
C VAL A 96 -8.95 -0.16 9.40
N THR A 97 -9.99 0.49 8.89
CA THR A 97 -10.83 -0.05 7.82
C THR A 97 -10.60 0.72 6.55
N ILE A 98 -10.15 0.03 5.50
CA ILE A 98 -9.86 0.58 4.18
C ILE A 98 -10.83 -0.10 3.23
N SER A 99 -11.90 0.60 2.85
CA SER A 99 -12.96 -0.01 2.05
C SER A 99 -13.48 0.85 0.91
N ASP A 100 -13.94 0.20 -0.15
CA ASP A 100 -14.68 0.86 -1.22
C ASP A 100 -13.89 1.99 -1.91
N ASN A 101 -12.55 1.96 -1.82
CA ASN A 101 -11.68 2.93 -2.48
C ASN A 101 -11.31 2.47 -3.90
N VAL A 102 -11.03 3.44 -4.77
CA VAL A 102 -10.49 3.22 -6.11
C VAL A 102 -9.07 3.78 -6.17
N ILE A 103 -8.11 2.91 -6.47
CA ILE A 103 -6.69 3.25 -6.57
C ILE A 103 -6.25 2.84 -7.98
N PRO A 104 -6.40 3.73 -8.98
CA PRO A 104 -6.18 3.36 -10.38
C PRO A 104 -4.68 3.28 -10.74
N LEU A 105 -3.82 3.92 -9.95
CA LEU A 105 -2.38 3.91 -10.15
C LEU A 105 -1.64 4.30 -8.86
N TYR A 106 -0.56 3.59 -8.56
CA TYR A 106 0.34 3.87 -7.45
C TYR A 106 1.78 3.52 -7.81
N GLN A 107 2.77 4.04 -7.09
CA GLN A 107 4.18 3.75 -7.39
C GLN A 107 4.58 2.38 -6.86
N LYS A 108 4.55 2.16 -5.53
CA LYS A 108 5.04 0.93 -4.88
C LYS A 108 3.94 0.00 -4.39
N THR A 109 3.05 0.52 -3.54
CA THR A 109 1.98 -0.29 -2.93
C THR A 109 0.64 0.42 -3.04
N GLY A 110 -0.42 -0.32 -3.39
CA GLY A 110 -1.76 0.23 -3.38
C GLY A 110 -2.21 0.49 -1.95
N ILE A 111 -2.28 -0.59 -1.15
CA ILE A 111 -2.65 -0.53 0.26
C ILE A 111 -1.59 -1.23 1.10
N LEU A 112 -0.99 -0.53 2.05
CA LEU A 112 0.02 -1.06 2.95
C LEU A 112 -0.45 -0.94 4.40
N ALA A 113 -0.51 -2.06 5.12
CA ALA A 113 -0.57 -2.05 6.58
C ALA A 113 0.73 -2.62 7.16
N ASN A 114 1.33 -1.91 8.10
CA ASN A 114 2.65 -2.24 8.59
C ASN A 114 2.83 -1.98 10.09
N GLY A 115 3.50 -2.87 10.81
CA GLY A 115 3.66 -2.71 12.26
C GLY A 115 2.45 -3.23 13.04
N ASN A 116 2.22 -2.71 14.25
CA ASN A 116 1.15 -3.20 15.15
C ASN A 116 -0.24 -2.66 14.72
N VAL A 117 -0.74 -3.14 13.59
CA VAL A 117 -1.98 -2.69 12.93
C VAL A 117 -2.93 -3.87 12.67
N ASP A 118 -4.20 -3.71 13.04
CA ASP A 118 -5.31 -4.55 12.60
C ASP A 118 -6.02 -3.90 11.41
N ALA A 119 -5.88 -4.45 10.21
CA ALA A 119 -6.48 -3.88 8.99
C ALA A 119 -7.64 -4.71 8.46
N ILE A 120 -8.75 -4.05 8.17
CA ILE A 120 -9.84 -4.59 7.34
C ILE A 120 -9.75 -3.93 5.97
N VAL A 121 -9.32 -4.69 4.96
CA VAL A 121 -9.17 -4.21 3.58
C VAL A 121 -10.21 -4.89 2.70
N THR A 122 -11.25 -4.16 2.29
CA THR A 122 -12.38 -4.78 1.58
C THR A 122 -13.02 -3.92 0.49
N ARG A 123 -13.47 -4.55 -0.60
CA ARG A 123 -14.20 -3.87 -1.69
C ARG A 123 -13.44 -2.72 -2.35
N ASN A 124 -12.11 -2.73 -2.29
CA ASN A 124 -11.30 -1.77 -3.01
C ASN A 124 -11.01 -2.26 -4.43
N VAL A 125 -10.87 -1.33 -5.37
CA VAL A 125 -10.34 -1.57 -6.72
C VAL A 125 -8.92 -1.00 -6.75
N VAL A 126 -7.93 -1.85 -6.94
CA VAL A 126 -6.50 -1.50 -6.85
C VAL A 126 -5.78 -1.95 -8.12
N THR A 127 -5.33 -1.00 -8.93
CA THR A 127 -4.73 -1.25 -10.23
C THR A 127 -3.30 -0.73 -10.25
N GLY A 128 -2.33 -1.64 -10.42
CA GLY A 128 -0.94 -1.32 -10.69
C GLY A 128 -0.70 -0.88 -12.14
N VAL A 129 0.56 -0.59 -12.48
CA VAL A 129 0.96 -0.05 -13.80
C VAL A 129 0.87 -1.10 -14.93
N GLY A 130 0.65 -2.37 -14.60
CA GLY A 130 0.76 -3.48 -15.53
C GLY A 130 2.17 -4.07 -15.56
N PRO A 131 2.55 -4.79 -16.64
CA PRO A 131 3.89 -5.33 -16.81
C PRO A 131 4.97 -4.23 -16.69
N SER A 132 5.87 -4.39 -15.73
CA SER A 132 6.97 -3.46 -15.46
C SER A 132 8.29 -4.21 -15.31
N THR A 133 9.37 -3.60 -15.77
CA THR A 133 10.76 -4.01 -15.49
C THR A 133 11.41 -3.18 -14.39
N LEU A 134 10.73 -2.12 -13.94
CA LEU A 134 11.31 -1.08 -13.10
C LEU A 134 10.94 -1.26 -11.62
N ILE A 135 9.81 -1.92 -11.33
CA ILE A 135 9.34 -2.11 -9.97
C ILE A 135 8.53 -3.39 -9.78
N ALA A 136 8.75 -4.03 -8.64
CA ALA A 136 7.82 -4.99 -8.09
C ALA A 136 6.73 -4.27 -7.28
N GLN A 137 5.59 -3.99 -7.91
CA GLN A 137 4.42 -3.42 -7.25
C GLN A 137 3.64 -4.45 -6.45
N ASN A 138 3.15 -4.03 -5.28
CA ASN A 138 2.25 -4.83 -4.46
C ASN A 138 0.85 -4.21 -4.44
N GLY A 139 -0.19 -5.00 -4.65
CA GLY A 139 -1.58 -4.54 -4.53
C GLY A 139 -1.93 -4.16 -3.10
N VAL A 140 -2.03 -5.18 -2.26
CA VAL A 140 -2.21 -5.05 -0.82
C VAL A 140 -1.04 -5.75 -0.11
N GLN A 141 -0.43 -5.09 0.84
CA GLN A 141 0.65 -5.65 1.65
C GLN A 141 0.33 -5.51 3.14
N MET A 142 0.41 -6.63 3.86
CA MET A 142 0.46 -6.67 5.32
C MET A 142 1.87 -7.06 5.73
N GLY A 143 2.54 -6.25 6.56
CA GLY A 143 3.92 -6.46 6.94
C GLY A 143 4.20 -6.26 8.42
N PHE A 144 5.33 -6.81 8.88
CA PHE A 144 5.99 -6.44 10.14
C PHE A 144 5.06 -6.41 11.38
N GLY A 145 4.21 -7.43 11.52
CA GLY A 145 3.29 -7.58 12.66
C GLY A 145 1.84 -7.17 12.38
N ALA A 146 1.56 -6.61 11.20
CA ALA A 146 0.20 -6.28 10.80
C ALA A 146 -0.59 -7.57 10.55
N THR A 147 -1.87 -7.54 10.91
CA THR A 147 -2.81 -8.65 10.74
C THR A 147 -4.17 -8.12 10.32
N GLY A 148 -5.06 -9.01 9.88
CA GLY A 148 -6.46 -8.68 9.68
C GLY A 148 -7.13 -9.45 8.54
N LEU A 149 -8.10 -8.79 7.91
CA LEU A 149 -8.99 -9.34 6.90
C LEU A 149 -8.75 -8.65 5.56
N ILE A 150 -8.54 -9.44 4.50
CA ILE A 150 -8.48 -8.93 3.13
C ILE A 150 -9.50 -9.70 2.30
N SER A 151 -10.58 -9.03 1.88
CA SER A 151 -11.70 -9.71 1.22
C SER A 151 -12.43 -8.83 0.21
N ALA A 152 -12.93 -9.44 -0.87
CA ALA A 152 -13.74 -8.77 -1.88
C ALA A 152 -13.06 -7.56 -2.56
N ASN A 153 -11.73 -7.51 -2.64
CA ASN A 153 -11.01 -6.50 -3.42
C ASN A 153 -10.80 -7.00 -4.87
N GLU A 154 -10.81 -6.08 -5.82
CA GLU A 154 -10.35 -6.30 -7.18
C GLU A 154 -8.93 -5.75 -7.30
N ILE A 155 -7.95 -6.61 -7.57
CA ILE A 155 -6.54 -6.23 -7.63
C ILE A 155 -5.94 -6.70 -8.93
N SER A 156 -5.32 -5.80 -9.68
CA SER A 156 -4.80 -6.05 -11.01
C SER A 156 -3.53 -5.24 -11.31
N GLY A 157 -2.82 -5.58 -12.39
CA GLY A 157 -1.70 -4.76 -12.87
C GLY A 157 -0.38 -4.89 -12.10
N ASN A 158 -0.23 -5.90 -11.23
CA ASN A 158 1.01 -6.15 -10.46
C ASN A 158 1.91 -7.20 -11.11
N ASN A 159 2.57 -6.85 -12.22
CA ASN A 159 3.44 -7.80 -12.94
C ASN A 159 4.87 -7.28 -13.05
N TYR A 160 5.80 -7.94 -12.36
CA TYR A 160 7.23 -7.64 -12.46
C TYR A 160 7.94 -8.65 -13.36
N THR A 161 8.17 -8.21 -14.59
CA THR A 161 8.64 -9.05 -15.69
C THR A 161 10.10 -9.53 -15.61
N PRO A 162 11.02 -8.89 -14.86
CA PRO A 162 12.36 -9.44 -14.61
C PRO A 162 12.32 -10.71 -13.75
N ASN A 163 11.22 -10.97 -13.05
CA ASN A 163 11.00 -12.15 -12.20
C ASN A 163 12.07 -12.34 -11.09
N SER A 164 12.87 -11.32 -10.80
CA SER A 164 13.92 -11.36 -9.76
C SER A 164 13.40 -11.00 -8.36
N PHE A 165 12.21 -10.40 -8.28
CA PHE A 165 11.54 -10.03 -7.03
C PHE A 165 10.06 -10.37 -7.11
N PHE A 166 9.43 -10.51 -5.93
CA PHE A 166 7.99 -10.75 -5.84
C PHE A 166 7.21 -9.45 -6.09
N ALA A 167 6.42 -9.43 -7.16
CA ALA A 167 5.27 -8.56 -7.31
C ALA A 167 4.02 -9.41 -7.11
N CYS A 168 3.15 -8.98 -6.20
CA CYS A 168 1.98 -9.75 -5.81
C CYS A 168 0.76 -8.85 -5.72
N GLY A 169 -0.39 -9.38 -6.13
CA GLY A 169 -1.66 -8.75 -5.80
C GLY A 169 -1.82 -8.60 -4.29
N ILE A 170 -1.50 -9.65 -3.50
CA ILE A 170 -1.54 -9.61 -2.04
C ILE A 170 -0.32 -10.30 -1.42
N ILE A 171 0.32 -9.64 -0.44
CA ILE A 171 1.38 -10.21 0.41
C ILE A 171 0.97 -10.08 1.87
N ALA A 172 0.99 -11.18 2.62
CA ALA A 172 0.80 -11.12 4.07
C ALA A 172 1.40 -12.33 4.81
N PRO A 173 2.03 -12.13 5.99
CA PRO A 173 2.55 -13.22 6.81
C PRO A 173 1.47 -13.93 7.63
N ARG A 174 0.34 -13.26 7.99
CA ARG A 174 -0.79 -13.83 8.74
C ARG A 174 -2.12 -13.13 8.36
N ILE A 175 -3.07 -13.86 7.77
CA ILE A 175 -4.43 -13.40 7.41
C ILE A 175 -5.47 -14.40 7.93
N LEU A 176 -6.62 -13.90 8.42
CA LEU A 176 -7.69 -14.74 8.98
C LEU A 176 -8.62 -15.34 7.90
N ILE A 177 -8.91 -14.61 6.81
CA ILE A 177 -9.70 -15.11 5.67
C ILE A 177 -9.21 -14.44 4.38
N TYR A 178 -9.09 -15.25 3.33
CA TYR A 178 -8.62 -14.81 2.03
C TYR A 178 -9.44 -15.40 0.89
N ARG A 179 -9.85 -14.60 -0.11
CA ARG A 179 -10.63 -15.12 -1.25
C ARG A 179 -9.84 -15.27 -2.56
N TYR A 180 -8.85 -14.44 -2.94
CA TYR A 180 -8.13 -14.59 -4.23
C TYR A 180 -6.75 -13.89 -4.32
N ALA A 181 -5.63 -14.64 -4.49
CA ALA A 181 -4.22 -14.16 -4.49
C ALA A 181 -3.58 -14.60 -5.76
N VAL A 182 -2.96 -13.66 -6.43
CA VAL A 182 -2.08 -13.94 -7.55
C VAL A 182 -0.75 -13.28 -7.21
N CYS A 183 0.22 -14.11 -6.84
CA CYS A 183 1.64 -13.79 -7.01
C CYS A 183 2.06 -14.47 -8.31
N GLY A 184 2.71 -13.76 -9.23
CA GLY A 184 3.07 -14.36 -10.51
C GLY A 184 4.30 -13.73 -11.17
N ALA A 185 5.35 -14.53 -11.30
CA ALA A 185 6.12 -14.63 -12.54
C ALA A 185 5.35 -15.56 -13.51
N PRO A 186 5.42 -15.39 -14.85
CA PRO A 186 4.47 -16.01 -15.76
C PRO A 186 4.80 -17.48 -16.00
N ARG A 187 4.10 -18.39 -15.31
CA ARG A 187 3.72 -19.69 -15.88
C ARG A 187 2.25 -19.93 -15.58
N SER A 188 1.51 -20.31 -16.61
CA SER A 188 0.09 -20.63 -16.56
C SER A 188 -0.24 -21.56 -15.39
N PHE A 189 -1.03 -21.09 -14.42
CA PHE A 189 -1.55 -21.93 -13.35
C PHE A 189 -3.06 -22.03 -13.43
N ARG A 190 -3.52 -23.27 -13.57
CA ARG A 190 -4.91 -23.69 -13.51
C ARG A 190 -5.35 -23.66 -12.04
N TRP A 191 -6.48 -23.01 -11.78
CA TRP A 191 -7.14 -22.88 -10.48
C TRP A 191 -7.18 -24.18 -9.68
N ARG A 192 -6.65 -24.15 -8.45
CA ARG A 192 -6.98 -25.10 -7.38
C ARG A 192 -7.11 -24.37 -6.05
N PRO A 193 -8.05 -24.78 -5.18
CA PRO A 193 -8.23 -24.17 -3.87
C PRO A 193 -7.12 -24.65 -2.91
N PHE A 194 -6.71 -23.74 -2.02
CA PHE A 194 -5.78 -23.89 -0.88
C PHE A 194 -4.30 -24.21 -1.16
N SER A 195 -3.42 -23.24 -0.85
CA SER A 195 -2.27 -23.34 0.08
C SER A 195 -1.40 -22.08 -0.04
N ALA A 196 -1.19 -21.34 1.05
CA ALA A 196 -0.19 -20.28 1.14
C ALA A 196 1.16 -20.90 1.53
N PHE A 197 2.20 -20.67 0.73
CA PHE A 197 3.58 -21.02 1.08
C PHE A 197 4.32 -19.79 1.59
N ILE A 198 4.80 -19.86 2.83
CA ILE A 198 5.77 -18.95 3.43
C ILE A 198 7.14 -19.59 3.23
N LYS A 199 8.13 -18.82 2.74
CA LYS A 199 9.53 -19.15 2.92
C LYS A 199 10.12 -18.07 3.83
N GLU A 200 10.63 -18.52 4.97
CA GLU A 200 11.35 -17.72 5.97
C GLU A 200 12.50 -16.92 5.36
#